data_AF-A0A9E0BGY0-F1
#
_entry.id   AF-A0A9E0BGY0-F1
#
_cell.length_a   1.000
_cell.length_b   1.000
_cell.length_c   1.000
_cell.angle_alpha   90.00
_cell.angle_beta   90.00
_cell.angle_gamma   90.00
#
_symmetry.space_group_name_H-M   'P 1'
#
loop_
_entity.id
_entity.type
_entity.pdbx_description
1 polymer ?
#
loop_
_entity_poly.entity_id
_entity_poly.type
_entity_poly.pdbx_seq_one_letter_code
_entity_poly.pdbx_strand_id
1 'polypeptide(L)'
;MEKKKQFQAHRLSCAPMMDWTDRHCRAFHRVLTRESLLYTEMVTTGAVLHGDRERLLGFDDVEHPVALQLGGSEPADLAAAARIGADLGYDEINLNVGCPSDRVQSGRFGACLMREPALVAEGMAAIRAAVSIPATVKCRIGVDDQEPEESLFTLVDLCAQAGVTTFIVHARKAWLKGLSPKG
;
A
#
# COMPACT_ATOMS: atom_id res chain seq x y z
N MET A 1 -34.08 -2.90 -7.04
CA MET A 1 -32.78 -2.95 -6.32
C MET A 1 -31.68 -2.88 -7.36
N GLU A 2 -31.07 -1.72 -7.55
CA GLU A 2 -29.91 -1.57 -8.42
C GLU A 2 -28.78 -2.45 -7.91
N LYS A 3 -28.30 -3.37 -8.75
CA LYS A 3 -27.02 -4.02 -8.53
C LYS A 3 -25.97 -2.90 -8.57
N LYS A 4 -25.46 -2.45 -7.42
CA LYS A 4 -24.23 -1.63 -7.38
C LYS A 4 -23.23 -2.35 -8.27
N LYS A 5 -22.87 -1.75 -9.42
CA LYS A 5 -21.79 -2.25 -10.27
C LYS A 5 -20.61 -2.48 -9.34
N GLN A 6 -20.18 -3.73 -9.19
CA GLN A 6 -18.98 -4.05 -8.44
C GLN A 6 -17.84 -3.42 -9.22
N PHE A 7 -17.43 -2.25 -8.77
CA PHE A 7 -16.49 -1.40 -9.47
C PHE A 7 -15.14 -2.12 -9.49
N GLN A 8 -14.63 -2.46 -10.68
CA GLN A 8 -13.33 -3.12 -10.82
C GLN A 8 -12.20 -2.08 -10.75
N ALA A 9 -12.00 -1.52 -9.56
CA ALA A 9 -11.05 -0.44 -9.29
C ALA A 9 -9.62 -0.75 -9.77
N HIS A 10 -9.24 -2.03 -9.84
CA HIS A 10 -7.88 -2.45 -10.16
C HIS A 10 -7.56 -2.56 -11.65
N ARG A 11 -8.51 -2.29 -12.56
CA ARG A 11 -8.21 -2.25 -14.01
C ARG A 11 -7.23 -1.15 -14.39
N LEU A 12 -7.35 0.01 -13.75
CA LEU A 12 -6.45 1.15 -13.94
C LEU A 12 -6.32 1.91 -12.63
N SER A 13 -5.09 2.24 -12.24
CA SER A 13 -4.82 3.03 -11.05
C SER A 13 -3.68 4.03 -11.29
N CYS A 14 -3.71 5.14 -10.54
CA CYS A 14 -2.57 6.05 -10.42
C CYS A 14 -1.69 5.57 -9.26
N ALA A 15 -0.42 5.31 -9.53
CA ALA A 15 0.49 4.76 -8.53
C ALA A 15 0.72 5.73 -7.35
N PRO A 16 0.95 5.21 -6.13
CA PRO A 16 1.37 6.03 -4.98
C PRO A 16 2.77 6.58 -5.24
N MET A 17 2.91 7.91 -5.14
CA MET A 17 4.16 8.63 -5.41
C MET A 17 4.37 9.72 -4.36
N MET A 18 5.38 9.53 -3.50
CA MET A 18 5.80 10.52 -2.49
C MET A 18 6.07 11.89 -3.13
N ASP A 19 5.61 12.96 -2.50
CA ASP A 19 5.64 14.36 -2.93
C ASP A 19 4.86 14.66 -4.23
N TRP A 20 4.06 13.71 -4.72
CA TRP A 20 3.24 13.90 -5.92
C TRP A 20 1.76 13.61 -5.68
N THR A 21 1.40 12.41 -5.21
CA THR A 21 -0.01 12.00 -5.07
C THR A 21 -0.64 12.47 -3.76
N ASP A 22 -0.45 13.75 -3.44
CA ASP A 22 -1.17 14.42 -2.36
C ASP A 22 -2.66 14.60 -2.70
N ARG A 23 -3.46 15.09 -1.76
CA ARG A 23 -4.91 15.30 -1.97
C ARG A 23 -5.23 16.28 -3.11
N HIS A 24 -4.36 17.26 -3.36
CA HIS A 24 -4.58 18.26 -4.41
C HIS A 24 -4.33 17.67 -5.80
N CYS A 25 -3.27 16.88 -5.95
CA CYS A 25 -3.00 16.13 -7.16
C CYS A 25 -4.10 15.09 -7.44
N ARG A 26 -4.56 14.37 -6.41
CA ARG A 26 -5.64 13.39 -6.55
C ARG A 26 -6.97 14.06 -6.94
N ALA A 27 -7.32 15.19 -6.35
CA ALA A 27 -8.46 15.99 -6.78
C ALA A 27 -8.33 16.45 -8.25
N PHE A 28 -7.13 16.85 -8.69
CA PHE A 28 -6.88 17.16 -10.10
C PHE A 28 -7.05 15.94 -11.02
N HIS A 29 -6.55 14.76 -10.64
CA HIS A 29 -6.76 13.52 -11.41
C HIS A 29 -8.25 13.21 -11.64
N ARG A 30 -9.13 13.63 -10.73
CA ARG A 30 -10.59 13.46 -10.87
C ARG A 30 -11.22 14.31 -11.97
N VAL A 31 -10.53 15.36 -12.44
CA VAL A 31 -10.91 16.10 -13.65
C VAL A 31 -10.65 15.27 -14.91
N LEU A 32 -9.64 14.40 -14.88
CA LEU A 32 -9.24 13.57 -16.02
C LEU A 32 -10.03 12.26 -16.08
N THR A 33 -10.35 11.67 -14.93
CA THR A 33 -11.07 10.40 -14.84
C THR A 33 -11.83 10.25 -13.53
N ARG A 34 -13.02 9.64 -13.63
CA ARG A 34 -13.88 9.30 -12.47
C ARG A 34 -13.79 7.81 -12.09
N GLU A 35 -12.99 7.03 -12.82
CA GLU A 35 -12.99 5.57 -12.73
C GLU A 35 -11.62 4.96 -12.36
N SER A 36 -10.54 5.74 -12.28
CA SER A 36 -9.27 5.18 -11.80
C SER A 36 -9.25 5.08 -10.28
N LEU A 37 -8.69 3.99 -9.76
CA LEU A 37 -8.29 3.95 -8.35
C LEU A 37 -7.12 4.92 -8.14
N LEU A 38 -7.25 5.82 -7.18
CA LEU A 38 -6.15 6.67 -6.75
C LEU A 38 -5.52 6.08 -5.49
N TYR A 39 -4.20 6.21 -5.36
CA TYR A 39 -3.50 5.90 -4.12
C TYR A 39 -3.01 7.19 -3.48
N THR A 40 -3.01 7.22 -2.15
CA THR A 40 -2.29 8.25 -1.39
C THR A 40 -0.79 8.14 -1.60
N GLU A 41 -0.05 9.14 -1.14
CA GLU A 41 1.35 8.92 -0.75
C GLU A 41 1.45 7.82 0.32
N MET A 42 2.62 7.22 0.47
CA MET A 42 2.84 6.25 1.54
C MET A 42 2.92 6.96 2.89
N VAL A 43 2.06 6.60 3.83
CA VAL A 43 2.06 7.12 5.20
C VAL A 43 2.50 6.03 6.17
N THR A 44 3.46 6.33 7.05
CA THR A 44 3.93 5.32 8.02
C THR A 44 2.91 5.07 9.11
N THR A 45 2.86 3.84 9.65
CA THR A 45 1.96 3.51 10.78
C THR A 45 2.17 4.45 11.96
N GLY A 46 3.43 4.73 12.34
CA GLY A 46 3.74 5.68 13.40
C GLY A 46 3.19 7.10 13.15
N ALA A 47 3.20 7.57 11.90
CA ALA A 47 2.61 8.86 11.54
C ALA A 47 1.08 8.83 11.62
N VAL A 48 0.43 7.74 11.21
CA VAL A 48 -1.02 7.56 11.38
C VAL A 48 -1.43 7.51 12.85
N LEU A 49 -0.65 6.82 13.69
CA LEU A 49 -0.99 6.59 15.09
C LEU A 49 -0.74 7.82 15.96
N HIS A 50 0.31 8.59 15.69
CA HIS A 50 0.76 9.66 16.59
C HIS A 50 0.82 11.06 15.95
N GLY A 51 0.68 11.16 14.63
CA GLY A 51 0.75 12.42 13.90
C GLY A 51 -0.59 13.15 13.76
N ASP A 52 -0.53 14.27 13.03
CA ASP A 52 -1.70 15.05 12.62
C ASP A 52 -2.45 14.35 11.48
N ARG A 53 -3.50 13.60 11.83
CA ARG A 53 -4.24 12.75 10.89
C ARG A 53 -4.99 13.54 9.83
N GLU A 54 -5.50 14.73 10.15
CA GLU A 54 -6.22 15.54 9.16
C GLU A 54 -5.27 15.99 8.04
N ARG A 55 -4.06 16.41 8.41
CA ARG A 55 -3.03 16.77 7.44
C ARG A 55 -2.52 15.57 6.64
N LEU A 56 -2.38 14.40 7.29
CA LEU A 56 -1.75 13.22 6.70
C LEU A 56 -2.71 12.36 5.88
N LEU A 57 -3.98 12.28 6.29
CA LEU A 57 -4.99 11.34 5.78
C LEU A 57 -6.26 12.03 5.28
N GLY A 58 -6.41 13.35 5.46
CA GLY A 58 -7.57 14.07 4.97
C GLY A 58 -7.65 14.02 3.44
N PHE A 59 -8.85 13.78 2.94
CA PHE A 59 -9.20 13.77 1.52
C PHE A 59 -10.63 14.33 1.33
N ASP A 60 -10.98 14.74 0.11
CA ASP A 60 -12.33 15.18 -0.26
C ASP A 60 -13.11 14.03 -0.92
N ASP A 61 -14.43 13.94 -0.71
CA ASP A 61 -15.30 12.90 -1.27
C ASP A 61 -15.15 12.74 -2.80
N VAL A 62 -14.78 13.81 -3.52
CA VAL A 62 -14.53 13.75 -4.97
C VAL A 62 -13.40 12.77 -5.34
N GLU A 63 -12.48 12.49 -4.40
CA GLU A 63 -11.32 11.62 -4.62
C GLU A 63 -11.69 10.14 -4.73
N HIS A 64 -12.89 9.74 -4.34
CA HIS A 64 -13.32 8.35 -4.46
C HIS A 64 -13.32 7.85 -5.92
N PRO A 65 -12.87 6.60 -6.18
CA PRO A 65 -12.31 5.65 -5.22
C PRO A 65 -10.82 5.90 -4.89
N VAL A 66 -10.46 5.86 -3.61
CA VAL A 66 -9.12 6.15 -3.11
C VAL A 66 -8.64 5.11 -2.09
N ALA A 67 -7.41 4.62 -2.28
CA ALA A 67 -6.72 3.68 -1.40
C ALA A 67 -5.67 4.39 -0.54
N LEU A 68 -5.64 4.07 0.74
CA LEU A 68 -4.58 4.49 1.66
C LEU A 68 -3.41 3.51 1.57
N GLN A 69 -2.21 4.01 1.25
CA GLN A 69 -1.00 3.21 1.32
C GLN A 69 -0.27 3.40 2.67
N LEU A 70 -0.11 2.31 3.41
CA LEU A 70 0.60 2.24 4.68
C LEU A 70 2.04 1.74 4.52
N GLY A 71 2.95 2.26 5.34
CA GLY A 71 4.30 1.74 5.55
C GLY A 71 4.53 1.34 7.02
N GLY A 72 4.84 0.08 7.27
CA GLY A 72 5.16 -0.45 8.60
C GLY A 72 5.40 -1.95 8.57
N SER A 73 5.93 -2.52 9.66
CA SER A 73 6.15 -3.96 9.82
C SER A 73 5.42 -4.57 11.01
N GLU A 74 5.09 -3.78 12.04
CA GLU A 74 4.51 -4.31 13.27
C GLU A 74 3.00 -4.60 13.08
N PRO A 75 2.53 -5.85 13.23
CA PRO A 75 1.16 -6.22 12.90
C PRO A 75 0.09 -5.43 13.69
N ALA A 76 0.34 -5.16 14.96
CA ALA A 76 -0.57 -4.38 15.80
C ALA A 76 -0.73 -2.93 15.32
N ASP A 77 0.38 -2.29 14.95
CA ASP A 77 0.38 -0.92 14.44
C ASP A 77 -0.28 -0.84 13.06
N LEU A 78 -0.02 -1.83 12.20
CA LEU A 78 -0.66 -1.95 10.90
C LEU A 78 -2.18 -2.10 11.03
N ALA A 79 -2.65 -2.96 11.93
CA ALA A 79 -4.08 -3.13 12.21
C ALA A 79 -4.73 -1.84 12.72
N ALA A 80 -4.10 -1.15 13.66
CA ALA A 80 -4.61 0.09 14.22
C ALA A 80 -4.63 1.23 13.18
N ALA A 81 -3.57 1.37 12.38
CA ALA A 81 -3.51 2.36 11.30
C ALA A 81 -4.52 2.07 10.18
N ALA A 82 -4.70 0.80 9.81
CA ALA A 82 -5.71 0.37 8.84
C ALA A 82 -7.13 0.72 9.31
N ARG A 83 -7.43 0.50 10.60
CA ARG A 83 -8.73 0.85 11.18
C ARG A 83 -9.00 2.34 11.10
N ILE A 84 -8.02 3.17 11.44
CA ILE A 84 -8.12 4.64 11.30
C ILE A 84 -8.42 5.02 9.85
N GLY A 85 -7.72 4.43 8.87
CA GLY A 85 -7.99 4.68 7.46
C GLY A 85 -9.40 4.26 7.04
N ALA A 86 -9.83 3.06 7.43
CA ALA A 86 -11.18 2.58 7.11
C ALA A 86 -12.27 3.45 7.75
N ASP A 87 -12.09 3.87 9.00
CA ASP A 87 -13.04 4.73 9.72
C ASP A 87 -13.11 6.14 9.12
N LEU A 88 -12.03 6.63 8.50
CA LEU A 88 -12.02 7.87 7.72
C LEU A 88 -12.70 7.74 6.34
N GLY A 89 -12.99 6.52 5.89
CA GLY A 89 -13.76 6.26 4.68
C GLY A 89 -12.94 5.86 3.45
N TYR A 90 -11.64 5.56 3.56
CA TYR A 90 -10.88 5.02 2.43
C TYR A 90 -11.52 3.73 1.86
N ASP A 91 -11.42 3.53 0.55
CA ASP A 91 -12.02 2.36 -0.11
C ASP A 91 -11.16 1.10 -0.01
N GLU A 92 -9.87 1.26 0.28
CA GLU A 92 -8.89 0.18 0.32
C GLU A 92 -7.69 0.54 1.21
N ILE A 93 -7.14 -0.46 1.91
CA ILE A 93 -5.86 -0.38 2.61
C ILE A 93 -4.81 -1.15 1.80
N ASN A 94 -3.72 -0.47 1.45
CA ASN A 94 -2.61 -1.06 0.71
C ASN A 94 -1.32 -1.05 1.55
N LEU A 95 -0.63 -2.18 1.63
CA LEU A 95 0.67 -2.27 2.31
C LEU A 95 1.82 -2.09 1.31
N ASN A 96 2.73 -1.15 1.61
CA ASN A 96 3.95 -0.93 0.82
C ASN A 96 5.05 -1.95 1.17
N VAL A 97 5.39 -2.79 0.20
CA VAL A 97 6.47 -3.79 0.23
C VAL A 97 7.43 -3.54 -0.95
N GLY A 98 7.58 -2.28 -1.38
CA GLY A 98 8.22 -1.96 -2.67
C GLY A 98 9.12 -0.73 -2.71
N CYS A 99 9.10 0.14 -1.69
CA CYS A 99 9.94 1.33 -1.64
C CYS A 99 11.40 0.98 -1.26
N PRO A 100 12.41 1.30 -2.10
CA PRO A 100 13.82 0.94 -1.83
C PRO A 100 14.61 1.98 -1.02
N SER A 101 14.00 3.10 -0.61
CA SER A 101 14.69 4.24 0.03
C SER A 101 15.38 3.88 1.36
N ASP A 102 16.52 4.50 1.65
CA ASP A 102 17.30 4.25 2.87
C ASP A 102 16.53 4.59 4.16
N ARG A 103 15.67 5.61 4.10
CA ARG A 103 14.76 5.99 5.22
C ARG A 103 13.77 4.88 5.56
N VAL A 104 13.51 4.00 4.60
CA VAL A 104 12.53 2.92 4.71
C VAL A 104 13.18 1.65 5.26
N GLN A 105 14.47 1.42 4.96
CA GLN A 105 15.25 0.33 5.55
C GLN A 105 15.47 0.51 7.06
N SER A 106 15.81 1.73 7.49
CA SER A 106 16.02 2.04 8.92
C SER A 106 14.74 1.92 9.76
N GLY A 107 13.57 2.12 9.15
CA GLY A 107 12.28 1.94 9.80
C GLY A 107 11.66 0.54 9.65
N ARG A 108 12.35 -0.41 9.00
CA ARG A 108 11.85 -1.76 8.69
C ARG A 108 10.51 -1.78 7.92
N PHE A 109 10.36 -1.01 6.85
CA PHE A 109 9.20 -1.13 5.96
C PHE A 109 9.61 -1.11 4.48
N GLY A 110 8.65 -1.19 3.54
CA GLY A 110 8.93 -1.13 2.11
C GLY A 110 9.68 -2.34 1.55
N ALA A 111 10.59 -2.13 0.59
CA ALA A 111 11.18 -3.22 -0.18
C ALA A 111 12.04 -4.19 0.65
N CYS A 112 12.58 -3.78 1.80
CA CYS A 112 13.34 -4.70 2.65
C CYS A 112 12.48 -5.87 3.17
N LEU A 113 11.16 -5.67 3.29
CA LEU A 113 10.20 -6.70 3.68
C LEU A 113 10.04 -7.82 2.64
N MET A 114 10.54 -7.66 1.41
CA MET A 114 10.65 -8.77 0.44
C MET A 114 11.54 -9.92 0.94
N ARG A 115 12.39 -9.68 1.96
CA ARG A 115 13.18 -10.73 2.63
C ARG A 115 12.46 -11.37 3.82
N GLU A 116 11.35 -10.79 4.27
CA GLU A 116 10.59 -11.22 5.45
C GLU A 116 9.12 -11.50 5.06
N PRO A 117 8.83 -12.38 4.08
CA PRO A 117 7.47 -12.55 3.56
C PRO A 117 6.48 -13.09 4.59
N ALA A 118 6.95 -13.85 5.59
CA ALA A 118 6.11 -14.29 6.72
C ALA A 118 5.63 -13.11 7.58
N LEU A 119 6.50 -12.13 7.84
CA LEU A 119 6.14 -10.92 8.57
C LEU A 119 5.13 -10.07 7.80
N VAL A 120 5.27 -9.99 6.47
CA VAL A 120 4.26 -9.33 5.62
C VAL A 120 2.92 -10.04 5.73
N ALA A 121 2.90 -11.38 5.70
CA ALA A 121 1.67 -12.14 5.85
C ALA A 121 1.01 -11.95 7.23
N GLU A 122 1.80 -11.91 8.31
CA GLU A 122 1.32 -11.58 9.66
C GLU A 122 0.69 -10.17 9.71
N GLY A 123 1.37 -9.18 9.13
CA GLY A 123 0.86 -7.81 9.01
C GLY A 123 -0.44 -7.74 8.21
N MET A 124 -0.51 -8.44 7.08
CA MET A 124 -1.72 -8.49 6.25
C MET A 124 -2.87 -9.23 6.96
N ALA A 125 -2.60 -10.30 7.70
CA ALA A 125 -3.60 -10.99 8.52
C ALA A 125 -4.17 -10.06 9.59
N ALA A 126 -3.32 -9.25 10.23
CA ALA A 126 -3.75 -8.27 11.22
C ALA A 126 -4.60 -7.14 10.61
N ILE A 127 -4.20 -6.58 9.46
CA ILE A 127 -5.00 -5.59 8.72
C ILE A 127 -6.37 -6.18 8.35
N ARG A 128 -6.38 -7.36 7.74
CA ARG A 128 -7.57 -8.12 7.33
C ARG A 128 -8.55 -8.38 8.49
N ALA A 129 -8.04 -8.62 9.69
CA ALA A 129 -8.86 -8.81 10.88
C ALA A 129 -9.44 -7.49 11.42
N ALA A 130 -8.79 -6.36 11.13
CA ALA A 130 -9.17 -5.04 11.64
C ALA A 130 -10.18 -4.30 10.76
N VAL A 131 -10.24 -4.57 9.46
CA VAL A 131 -11.08 -3.83 8.49
C VAL A 131 -11.90 -4.73 7.57
N SER A 132 -13.05 -4.25 7.10
CA SER A 132 -13.90 -4.95 6.13
C SER A 132 -13.69 -4.53 4.68
N ILE A 133 -12.99 -3.41 4.46
CA ILE A 133 -12.61 -2.94 3.11
C ILE A 133 -11.44 -3.79 2.56
N PRO A 134 -11.23 -3.84 1.23
CA PRO A 134 -10.10 -4.54 0.63
C PRO A 134 -8.75 -4.20 1.29
N ALA A 135 -7.95 -5.23 1.52
CA ALA A 135 -6.57 -5.13 1.99
C ALA A 135 -5.65 -5.73 0.91
N THR A 136 -4.72 -4.93 0.39
CA THR A 136 -3.91 -5.28 -0.79
C THR A 136 -2.42 -5.06 -0.51
N VAL A 137 -1.57 -5.68 -1.33
CA VAL A 137 -0.10 -5.54 -1.21
C VAL A 137 0.45 -4.91 -2.48
N LYS A 138 1.27 -3.87 -2.34
CA LYS A 138 2.09 -3.35 -3.45
C LYS A 138 3.55 -3.72 -3.23
N CYS A 139 4.08 -4.59 -4.09
CA CYS A 139 5.42 -5.15 -3.95
C CYS A 139 6.27 -4.98 -5.22
N ARG A 140 7.49 -5.52 -5.16
CA ARG A 140 8.37 -5.74 -6.30
C ARG A 140 8.47 -7.23 -6.58
N ILE A 141 9.17 -7.59 -7.65
CA ILE A 141 9.43 -9.00 -7.98
C ILE A 141 10.56 -9.62 -7.16
N GLY A 142 11.28 -8.84 -6.33
CA GLY A 142 12.41 -9.30 -5.52
C GLY A 142 13.35 -8.16 -5.13
N VAL A 143 14.30 -8.43 -4.23
CA VAL A 143 15.40 -7.49 -3.90
C VAL A 143 16.78 -8.09 -4.14
N ASP A 144 17.72 -7.22 -4.51
CA ASP A 144 19.14 -7.54 -4.76
C ASP A 144 19.32 -8.78 -5.63
N ASP A 145 19.81 -9.88 -5.05
CA ASP A 145 20.13 -11.13 -5.74
C ASP A 145 19.02 -12.19 -5.61
N GLN A 146 17.87 -11.88 -5.00
CA GLN A 146 16.75 -12.83 -4.90
C GLN A 146 16.24 -13.25 -6.28
N GLU A 147 15.97 -14.53 -6.48
CA GLU A 147 15.31 -15.00 -7.69
C GLU A 147 13.84 -14.56 -7.72
N PRO A 148 13.37 -13.88 -8.79
CA PRO A 148 12.01 -13.35 -8.80
C PRO A 148 10.90 -14.38 -8.66
N GLU A 149 11.06 -15.53 -9.30
CA GLU A 149 10.07 -16.62 -9.25
C GLU A 149 9.93 -17.20 -7.84
N GLU A 150 11.02 -17.25 -7.07
CA GLU A 150 10.97 -17.71 -5.68
C GLU A 150 10.44 -16.62 -4.75
N SER A 151 11.00 -15.41 -4.83
CA SER A 151 10.71 -14.34 -3.88
C SER A 151 9.31 -13.77 -4.03
N LEU A 152 8.84 -13.51 -5.26
CA LEU A 152 7.49 -13.02 -5.49
C LEU A 152 6.45 -14.09 -5.13
N PHE A 153 6.65 -15.34 -5.53
CA PHE A 153 5.63 -16.37 -5.33
C PHE A 153 5.51 -16.74 -3.85
N THR A 154 6.63 -16.84 -3.13
CA THR A 154 6.61 -17.04 -1.68
C THR A 154 5.84 -15.93 -0.97
N LEU A 155 6.07 -14.67 -1.34
CA LEU A 155 5.33 -13.54 -0.76
C LEU A 155 3.82 -13.64 -1.07
N VAL A 156 3.47 -13.92 -2.33
CA VAL A 156 2.08 -14.03 -2.79
C VAL A 156 1.38 -15.18 -2.07
N ASP A 157 1.98 -16.36 -1.99
CA ASP A 157 1.39 -17.55 -1.38
C ASP A 157 1.10 -17.33 0.11
N LEU A 158 2.06 -16.78 0.86
CA LEU A 158 1.88 -16.50 2.28
C LEU A 158 0.83 -15.41 2.53
N CYS A 159 0.85 -14.33 1.74
CA CYS A 159 -0.16 -13.27 1.85
C CYS A 159 -1.56 -13.75 1.41
N ALA A 160 -1.63 -14.64 0.42
CA ALA A 160 -2.90 -15.24 -0.02
C ALA A 160 -3.49 -16.14 1.07
N GLN A 161 -2.67 -16.88 1.82
CA GLN A 161 -3.11 -17.63 3.00
C GLN A 161 -3.62 -16.70 4.12
N ALA A 162 -3.03 -15.51 4.27
CA ALA A 162 -3.55 -14.43 5.12
C ALA A 162 -4.82 -13.77 4.55
N GLY A 163 -5.23 -14.15 3.33
CA GLY A 163 -6.47 -13.72 2.69
C GLY A 163 -6.34 -12.50 1.76
N VAL A 164 -5.14 -12.12 1.38
CA VAL A 164 -4.95 -11.09 0.34
C VAL A 164 -5.31 -11.66 -1.03
N THR A 165 -6.15 -10.95 -1.78
CA THR A 165 -6.59 -11.39 -3.12
C THR A 165 -6.06 -10.52 -4.26
N THR A 166 -5.50 -9.34 -3.94
CA THR A 166 -5.02 -8.38 -4.93
C THR A 166 -3.57 -7.97 -4.63
N PHE A 167 -2.73 -8.09 -5.64
CA PHE A 167 -1.31 -7.74 -5.59
C PHE A 167 -0.97 -6.76 -6.72
N ILE A 168 -0.35 -5.64 -6.36
CA ILE A 168 0.14 -4.64 -7.29
C ILE A 168 1.64 -4.81 -7.42
N VAL A 169 2.08 -5.36 -8.55
CA VAL A 169 3.50 -5.71 -8.76
C VAL A 169 4.18 -4.62 -9.57
N HIS A 170 5.15 -3.92 -8.97
CA HIS A 170 6.14 -3.21 -9.76
C HIS A 170 7.11 -4.24 -10.34
N ALA A 171 6.99 -4.52 -11.63
CA ALA A 171 7.69 -5.59 -12.36
C ALA A 171 9.21 -5.38 -12.54
N ARG A 172 9.92 -4.95 -11.49
CA ARG A 172 11.38 -4.76 -11.43
C ARG A 172 11.90 -5.05 -10.02
N LYS A 173 13.07 -5.67 -9.92
CA LYS A 173 13.77 -5.84 -8.64
C LYS A 173 14.10 -4.49 -8.02
N ALA A 174 14.18 -4.43 -6.70
CA ALA A 174 14.78 -3.31 -5.99
C ALA A 174 16.22 -3.63 -5.62
N TRP A 175 17.12 -2.69 -5.84
CA TRP A 175 18.50 -2.77 -5.36
C TRP A 175 18.57 -1.99 -4.05
N LEU A 176 18.79 -2.69 -2.94
CA LEU A 176 18.89 -2.11 -1.61
C LEU A 176 20.33 -1.77 -1.26
N LYS A 177 21.29 -2.45 -1.89
CA LYS A 177 22.72 -2.14 -1.78
C LYS A 177 23.14 -1.18 -2.90
N GLY A 178 23.49 0.05 -2.54
CA GLY A 178 24.41 0.87 -3.34
C GLY A 178 23.84 1.67 -4.51
N LEU A 179 22.53 1.87 -4.64
CA LEU A 179 21.98 2.80 -5.65
C LEU A 179 21.03 3.81 -5.00
N SER A 180 21.54 5.04 -4.84
CA SER A 180 20.72 6.22 -4.56
C SER A 180 19.68 6.38 -5.69
N PRO A 181 18.39 6.57 -5.41
CA PRO A 181 17.32 6.71 -6.41
C PRO A 181 17.34 8.11 -7.04
N LYS A 182 18.47 8.49 -7.64
CA LYS A 182 18.58 9.61 -8.56
C LYS A 182 18.81 9.03 -9.95
N GLY A 183 17.71 8.68 -10.60
CA GLY A 183 17.63 8.40 -12.03
C GLY A 183 16.61 9.34 -12.64
#